data_AF-A0A564W2T7-F1
#
_entry.id   AF-A0A564W2T7-F1
#
_cell.length_a   1.000
_cell.length_b   1.000
_cell.length_c   1.000
_cell.angle_alpha   90.00
_cell.angle_beta   90.00
_cell.angle_gamma   90.00
#
_symmetry.space_group_name_H-M   'P 1'
#
loop_
_entity.id
_entity.type
_entity.pdbx_description
1 polymer ?
#
loop_
_entity_poly.entity_id
_entity_poly.type
_entity_poly.pdbx_seq_one_letter_code
_entity_poly.pdbx_strand_id
1 'polypeptide(L)'
;MIIPIIIDQPEDNLDNQSVYNKLVPCICAAKQKRQVIIVTHNPNIAVACDAEQIVCCRMDKILIKSHILPEQSKIKKLRKM
;
A
#
# COMPACT_ATOMS: atom_id res chain seq x y z
N MET A 1 -5.58 30.02 -5.64
CA MET A 1 -4.77 28.96 -5.00
C MET A 1 -5.06 27.65 -5.71
N ILE A 2 -4.03 26.93 -6.16
CA ILE A 2 -4.22 25.63 -6.83
C ILE A 2 -4.29 24.56 -5.73
N ILE A 3 -5.40 23.82 -5.66
CA ILE A 3 -5.63 22.77 -4.66
C ILE A 3 -4.95 21.47 -5.12
N PRO A 4 -4.19 20.77 -4.24
CA PRO A 4 -3.58 19.49 -4.59
C PRO A 4 -4.65 18.40 -4.76
N ILE A 5 -4.35 17.39 -5.57
CA ILE A 5 -5.15 16.16 -5.63
C ILE A 5 -4.52 15.10 -4.75
N ILE A 6 -5.35 14.45 -3.92
CA ILE A 6 -4.96 13.31 -3.09
C ILE A 6 -5.82 12.13 -3.53
N ILE A 7 -5.20 11.01 -3.89
CA ILE A 7 -5.90 9.80 -4.34
C ILE A 7 -5.34 8.60 -3.57
N ASP A 8 -6.22 7.81 -2.98
CA ASP A 8 -5.88 6.55 -2.33
C ASP A 8 -6.31 5.40 -3.24
N GLN A 9 -5.40 4.46 -3.47
CA GLN A 9 -5.59 3.28 -4.31
C GLN A 9 -6.24 3.59 -5.68
N PRO A 10 -5.63 4.48 -6.49
CA PRO A 10 -6.20 4.84 -7.81
C PRO A 10 -6.34 3.64 -8.77
N GLU A 11 -5.61 2.55 -8.53
CA GLU A 11 -5.62 1.31 -9.31
C GLU A 11 -6.70 0.30 -8.93
N ASP A 12 -7.46 0.55 -7.88
CA ASP A 12 -8.38 -0.45 -7.35
C ASP A 12 -9.41 -0.88 -8.42
N ASN A 13 -9.62 -2.19 -8.54
CA ASN A 13 -10.47 -2.84 -9.55
C ASN A 13 -10.05 -2.63 -11.02
N LEU A 14 -8.87 -2.07 -11.31
CA LEU A 14 -8.33 -1.98 -12.67
C LEU A 14 -7.40 -3.14 -12.99
N ASP A 15 -7.51 -3.68 -14.20
CA ASP A 15 -6.50 -4.58 -14.74
C ASP A 15 -5.19 -3.82 -15.06
N ASN A 16 -4.07 -4.55 -15.17
CA ASN A 16 -2.77 -3.95 -15.44
C ASN A 16 -2.73 -3.13 -16.75
N GLN A 17 -3.42 -3.56 -17.81
CA GLN A 17 -3.45 -2.79 -19.05
C GLN A 17 -4.21 -1.48 -18.86
N SER A 18 -5.32 -1.50 -18.13
CA SER A 18 -6.10 -0.30 -17.80
C SER A 18 -5.31 0.67 -16.93
N VAL A 19 -4.52 0.18 -15.96
CA VAL A 19 -3.59 1.01 -15.17
C VAL A 19 -2.60 1.73 -16.09
N TYR A 20 -1.91 1.01 -16.97
CA TYR A 20 -0.90 1.61 -17.84
C TYR A 20 -1.48 2.50 -18.94
N ASN A 21 -2.56 2.09 -19.58
CA ASN A 21 -3.08 2.77 -20.78
C ASN A 21 -4.04 3.93 -20.44
N LYS A 22 -4.60 3.97 -19.24
CA LYS A 22 -5.58 5.00 -18.84
C LYS A 22 -5.12 5.77 -17.62
N LEU A 23 -4.87 5.06 -16.51
CA LEU A 23 -4.60 5.72 -15.23
C LEU A 23 -3.28 6.51 -15.24
N VAL A 24 -2.19 5.89 -15.69
CA VAL A 24 -0.86 6.52 -15.74
C VAL A 24 -0.86 7.80 -16.59
N PRO A 25 -1.38 7.82 -17.84
CA PRO A 25 -1.48 9.06 -18.63
C PRO A 25 -2.28 10.17 -17.94
N CYS A 26 -3.39 9.84 -17.27
CA CYS A 26 -4.19 10.81 -16.54
C CYS A 26 -3.42 11.43 -15.37
N ILE A 27 -2.69 10.61 -14.60
CA ILE A 27 -1.85 11.09 -13.50
C ILE A 27 -0.73 11.98 -14.04
N CYS A 28 -0.02 11.56 -15.09
CA CYS A 28 1.05 12.33 -15.73
C CYS A 28 0.57 13.69 -16.25
N ALA A 29 -0.60 13.74 -16.89
CA ALA A 29 -1.20 15.01 -17.33
C ALA A 29 -1.63 15.91 -16.16
N ALA A 30 -2.10 15.31 -15.06
CA ALA A 30 -2.51 16.03 -13.87
C ALA A 30 -1.33 16.67 -13.12
N LYS A 31 -0.23 15.93 -12.91
CA LYS A 31 0.96 16.41 -12.18
C LYS A 31 1.66 17.60 -12.85
N GLN A 32 1.52 17.76 -14.17
CA GLN A 32 2.03 18.92 -14.90
C GLN A 32 1.33 20.24 -14.54
N LYS A 33 0.10 20.20 -14.02
CA LYS A 33 -0.73 21.39 -13.76
C LYS A 33 -0.92 21.67 -12.28
N ARG A 34 -0.77 20.66 -11.43
CA ARG A 34 -0.97 20.75 -9.98
C ARG A 34 -0.32 19.57 -9.27
N GLN A 35 0.02 19.75 -8.00
CA GLN A 35 0.55 18.68 -7.16
C GLN A 35 -0.46 17.52 -7.06
N VAL A 36 0.04 16.29 -7.22
CA VAL A 36 -0.71 15.05 -7.08
C VAL A 36 -0.01 14.19 -6.03
N ILE A 37 -0.76 13.73 -5.03
CA ILE A 37 -0.31 12.84 -3.96
C ILE A 37 -1.09 11.54 -4.11
N ILE A 38 -0.36 10.44 -4.29
CA ILE A 38 -0.97 9.11 -4.47
C ILE A 38 -0.53 8.22 -3.32
N VAL A 39 -1.51 7.54 -2.72
CA VAL A 39 -1.28 6.44 -1.80
C VAL A 39 -1.57 5.16 -2.56
N THR A 40 -0.58 4.28 -2.68
CA THR A 40 -0.70 3.02 -3.42
C THR A 40 0.22 1.98 -2.80
N HIS A 41 -0.17 0.72 -2.95
CA HIS A 41 0.66 -0.43 -2.63
C HIS A 41 1.34 -1.03 -3.88
N ASN A 42 1.03 -0.50 -5.08
CA ASN A 42 1.56 -0.94 -6.36
C ASN A 42 2.78 -0.08 -6.76
N PRO A 43 4.02 -0.57 -6.60
CA PRO A 43 5.21 0.21 -6.91
C PRO A 43 5.33 0.55 -8.40
N ASN A 44 4.66 -0.20 -9.29
CA ASN A 44 4.68 0.09 -10.72
C ASN A 44 4.04 1.44 -11.04
N ILE A 45 3.07 1.91 -10.24
CA ILE A 45 2.44 3.22 -10.45
C ILE A 45 3.45 4.33 -10.17
N ALA A 46 4.24 4.20 -9.10
CA ALA A 46 5.28 5.19 -8.77
C ALA A 46 6.32 5.29 -9.90
N VAL A 47 6.73 4.16 -10.48
CA VAL A 47 7.68 4.11 -11.61
C VAL A 47 7.03 4.65 -12.89
N ALA A 48 5.85 4.17 -13.25
CA ALA A 48 5.19 4.52 -14.51
C ALA A 48 4.71 5.98 -14.55
N CYS A 49 4.34 6.56 -13.41
CA CYS A 49 3.96 7.97 -13.31
C CYS A 49 5.16 8.92 -13.12
N ASP A 50 6.38 8.38 -13.14
CA ASP A 50 7.64 9.13 -12.95
C ASP A 50 7.62 9.96 -11.64
N ALA A 51 7.32 9.32 -10.51
CA ALA A 51 7.12 10.01 -9.25
C ALA A 51 8.36 10.80 -8.80
N GLU A 52 8.18 12.12 -8.56
CA GLU A 52 9.26 13.01 -8.12
C GLU A 52 9.67 12.79 -6.67
N GLN A 53 8.75 12.29 -5.85
CA GLN A 53 8.98 11.98 -4.44
C GLN A 53 8.28 10.68 -4.07
N ILE A 54 9.01 9.81 -3.38
CA ILE A 54 8.48 8.54 -2.85
C ILE A 54 8.61 8.58 -1.32
N VAL A 55 7.49 8.42 -0.63
CA VAL A 55 7.42 8.31 0.82
C VAL A 55 7.04 6.88 1.18
N CYS A 56 7.98 6.15 1.80
CA CYS A 56 7.75 4.77 2.22
C CYS A 56 7.18 4.73 3.65
N CYS A 57 5.97 4.21 3.80
CA CYS A 57 5.36 3.96 5.09
C CYS A 57 5.57 2.50 5.52
N ARG A 58 6.00 2.28 6.77
CA ARG A 58 6.04 0.97 7.40
C ARG A 58 5.18 0.98 8.65
N MET A 59 4.34 -0.03 8.81
CA MET A 59 3.59 -0.24 10.05
C MET A 59 4.20 -1.43 10.78
N ASP A 60 4.86 -1.15 11.91
CA ASP A 60 5.32 -2.19 12.81
C ASP A 60 4.12 -2.73 13.58
N LYS A 61 3.64 -3.91 13.17
CA LYS A 61 2.61 -4.64 13.92
C LYS A 61 3.27 -5.16 15.20
N ILE A 62 3.27 -4.36 16.26
CA ILE A 62 3.49 -4.88 17.61
C ILE A 62 2.35 -5.86 17.84
N LEU A 63 2.68 -7.15 17.81
CA LEU A 63 1.81 -8.20 18.28
C LEU A 63 1.48 -7.86 19.74
N ILE A 64 0.33 -7.22 19.96
CA ILE A 64 -0.34 -7.31 21.25
C ILE A 64 -0.64 -8.80 21.38
N LYS A 65 0.26 -9.54 22.03
CA LYS A 65 -0.03 -10.88 22.55
C LYS A 65 -1.15 -10.66 23.56
N SER A 66 -2.39 -10.68 23.08
CA SER A 66 -3.56 -10.90 23.90
C SER A 66 -3.37 -12.27 24.54
N HIS A 67 -2.80 -12.28 25.75
CA HIS A 67 -3.11 -13.24 26.81
C HIS A 67 -3.24 -14.72 26.37
N ILE A 68 -2.19 -15.30 25.78
CA ILE A 68 -2.02 -16.76 25.84
C ILE A 68 -1.09 -17.06 27.01
N LEU A 69 -1.69 -17.51 28.11
CA LEU A 69 -0.99 -18.04 29.29
C LEU A 69 -0.01 -19.16 28.86
N PRO A 70 1.22 -19.20 29.42
CA PRO A 70 2.30 -20.09 28.97
C PRO A 70 2.14 -21.59 29.35
N GLU A 71 0.96 -22.06 29.72
CA GLU A 71 0.76 -23.41 30.27
C GLU A 71 0.37 -24.49 29.23
N GLN A 72 -0.22 -24.13 28.08
CA GLN A 72 -0.77 -25.14 27.16
C GLN A 72 0.27 -25.84 26.25
N SER A 73 1.54 -25.42 26.24
CA SER A 73 2.57 -26.08 25.44
C SER A 73 3.10 -27.38 26.07
N LYS A 74 2.98 -27.56 27.40
CA LYS A 74 3.45 -28.78 28.09
C LYS A 74 2.49 -29.96 27.96
N ILE A 75 1.17 -29.71 27.93
CA ILE A 75 0.16 -30.78 27.93
C ILE A 75 0.16 -31.58 26.61
N LYS A 76 0.48 -30.94 25.47
CA LYS A 76 0.57 -31.65 24.18
C LYS A 76 1.76 -32.60 24.08
N LYS A 77 2.81 -32.44 24.91
CA LYS A 77 4.00 -33.29 24.89
C LYS A 77 3.82 -34.58 25.70
N LEU A 78 2.89 -34.60 26.67
CA LEU A 78 2.62 -35.77 27.52
C LEU A 78 1.67 -36.80 26.86
N ARG A 79 0.89 -36.41 25.84
CA ARG A 79 -0.01 -37.33 25.10
C ARG A 79 0.66 -38.05 23.93
N LYS A 80 1.99 -37.96 23.80
CA LYS A 80 2.79 -38.63 22.76
C LYS A 80 3.86 -39.58 23.31
N MET A 81 3.77 -39.98 24.58
CA MET A 81 4.49 -41.13 25.12
C MET A 81 3.51 -42.25 25.44
#